data_AF-A0A396JLZ4-F1
#
_entry.id   AF-A0A396JLZ4-F1
#
_cell.length_a   1.000
_cell.length_b   1.000
_cell.length_c   1.000
_cell.angle_alpha   90.00
_cell.angle_beta   90.00
_cell.angle_gamma   90.00
#
_symmetry.space_group_name_H-M   'P 1'
#
loop_
_entity.id
_entity.type
_entity.pdbx_description
1 polymer ?
#
loop_
_entity_poly.entity_id
_entity_poly.type
_entity_poly.pdbx_seq_one_letter_code
_entity_poly.pdbx_strand_id
1 'polypeptide(L)'
;MFYGKVGFDLIATVMNGTVSQQWLSKILGFTIASHPESPIVYLRLKNSTGSLKDDLHLLENIAERVLKEDSVFVVASRRSTLDKCRLPVGIRLFVSAGHSESDLHKAYESLKRVAALVLDGHK
;
A
#
# COMPACT_ATOMS: atom_id res chain seq x y z
N MET A 1 -20.79 -1.34 -6.96
CA MET A 1 -21.50 -2.62 -7.04
C MET A 1 -21.32 -3.32 -5.70
N PHE A 2 -22.34 -3.31 -4.83
CA PHE A 2 -22.25 -3.92 -3.51
C PHE A 2 -22.74 -5.36 -3.62
N TYR A 3 -21.81 -6.31 -3.74
CA TYR A 3 -22.12 -7.71 -3.49
C TYR A 3 -22.32 -7.86 -1.98
N GLY A 4 -23.44 -8.46 -1.55
CA GLY A 4 -23.80 -8.62 -0.14
C GLY A 4 -22.81 -9.49 0.66
N LYS A 5 -23.30 -10.26 1.63
CA LYS A 5 -22.47 -11.14 2.48
C LYS A 5 -21.42 -11.96 1.71
N VAL A 6 -21.79 -12.46 0.52
CA VAL A 6 -20.91 -13.19 -0.41
C VAL A 6 -19.71 -12.36 -0.89
N GLY A 7 -19.89 -11.07 -1.16
CA GLY A 7 -18.80 -10.18 -1.57
C GLY A 7 -17.83 -9.90 -0.43
N PHE A 8 -18.34 -9.75 0.79
CA PHE A 8 -17.52 -9.62 1.99
C PHE A 8 -16.74 -10.90 2.28
N ASP A 9 -17.37 -12.07 2.17
CA ASP A 9 -16.73 -13.37 2.39
C ASP A 9 -15.65 -13.66 1.33
N LEU A 10 -15.82 -13.20 0.09
CA LEU A 10 -14.83 -13.33 -0.98
C LEU A 10 -13.62 -12.43 -0.74
N ILE A 11 -13.85 -11.17 -0.36
CA ILE A 11 -12.79 -10.23 0.04
C ILE A 11 -12.05 -10.77 1.27
N ALA A 12 -12.79 -11.27 2.27
CA ALA A 12 -12.24 -11.93 3.44
C ALA A 12 -11.48 -13.21 3.08
N THR A 13 -11.86 -13.95 2.03
CA THR A 13 -11.11 -15.14 1.57
C THR A 13 -9.78 -14.75 0.91
N VAL A 14 -9.80 -13.72 0.05
CA VAL A 14 -8.59 -13.17 -0.58
C VAL A 14 -7.64 -12.56 0.46
N MET A 15 -8.18 -11.99 1.54
CA MET A 15 -7.41 -11.39 2.64
C MET A 15 -7.12 -12.32 3.83
N ASN A 16 -7.86 -13.41 4.00
CA ASN A 16 -7.65 -14.42 5.06
C ASN A 16 -6.31 -15.13 4.88
N GLY A 17 -5.66 -14.95 3.73
CA GLY A 17 -4.24 -15.17 3.61
C GLY A 17 -3.46 -14.13 4.42
N THR A 18 -3.14 -14.47 5.67
CA THR A 18 -1.98 -13.95 6.42
C THR A 18 -0.73 -13.77 5.54
N VAL A 19 -0.64 -14.60 4.49
CA VAL A 19 0.29 -14.57 3.35
C VAL A 19 0.49 -13.18 2.73
N SER A 20 -0.57 -12.41 2.45
CA SER A 20 -0.44 -11.10 1.78
C SER A 20 0.26 -10.07 2.68
N GLN A 21 -0.12 -10.01 3.97
CA GLN A 21 0.55 -9.13 4.93
C GLN A 21 1.96 -9.59 5.28
N GLN A 22 2.21 -10.90 5.30
CA GLN A 22 3.56 -11.45 5.46
C GLN A 22 4.48 -11.13 4.28
N TRP A 23 3.95 -11.01 3.06
CA TRP A 23 4.73 -10.53 1.92
C TRP A 23 4.99 -9.03 2.06
N LEU A 24 3.94 -8.24 2.29
CA LEU A 24 4.06 -6.78 2.40
C LEU A 24 4.97 -6.33 3.55
N SER A 25 5.07 -7.10 4.64
CA SER A 25 5.99 -6.80 5.75
C SER A 25 7.47 -6.96 5.39
N LYS A 26 7.78 -7.65 4.28
CA LYS A 26 9.15 -7.82 3.76
C LYS A 26 9.58 -6.67 2.85
N ILE A 27 8.70 -5.72 2.55
CA ILE A 27 9.05 -4.53 1.77
C ILE A 27 9.95 -3.64 2.62
N LEU A 28 11.19 -3.47 2.18
CA LEU A 28 12.15 -2.61 2.85
C LEU A 28 11.68 -1.15 2.85
N GLY A 29 11.90 -0.46 3.96
CA GLY A 29 11.53 0.95 4.12
C GLY A 29 10.07 1.18 4.50
N PHE A 30 9.25 0.14 4.64
CA PHE A 30 7.85 0.25 5.05
C PHE A 30 7.52 -0.53 6.32
N THR A 31 6.42 -0.15 6.98
CA THR A 31 5.75 -0.87 8.06
C THR A 31 4.25 -0.94 7.80
N ILE A 32 3.62 -2.05 8.16
CA ILE A 32 2.16 -2.19 8.08
C ILE A 32 1.53 -1.48 9.29
N ALA A 33 0.56 -0.62 9.01
CA ALA A 33 -0.16 0.18 10.00
C ALA A 33 -1.69 -0.01 9.92
N SER A 34 -2.14 -1.09 9.27
CA SER A 34 -3.54 -1.54 9.21
C SER A 34 -3.74 -2.81 10.04
N HIS A 35 -4.99 -3.08 10.43
CA HIS A 35 -5.34 -4.34 11.10
C HIS A 35 -5.19 -5.55 10.13
N PRO A 36 -4.80 -6.74 10.62
CA PRO A 36 -4.69 -7.95 9.81
C PRO A 36 -5.93 -8.30 8.98
N GLU A 37 -7.10 -8.08 9.55
CA GLU A 37 -8.40 -8.37 8.92
C GLU A 37 -8.94 -7.22 8.04
N SER A 38 -8.20 -6.11 7.95
CA SER A 38 -8.66 -4.96 7.16
C SER A 38 -8.49 -5.21 5.66
N PRO A 39 -9.51 -4.92 4.83
CA PRO A 39 -9.37 -4.96 3.38
C PRO A 39 -8.47 -3.90 2.77
N ILE A 40 -8.09 -2.93 3.60
CA ILE A 40 -7.21 -1.86 3.21
C ILE A 40 -5.90 -2.08 3.93
N VAL A 41 -4.86 -2.44 3.18
CA VAL A 41 -3.52 -2.50 3.75
C VAL A 41 -2.91 -1.10 3.71
N TYR A 42 -2.45 -0.63 4.86
CA TYR A 42 -1.82 0.68 5.00
C TYR A 42 -0.32 0.51 5.28
N LEU A 43 0.51 0.97 4.35
CA LEU A 43 1.97 0.93 4.45
C LEU A 43 2.51 2.32 4.78
N ARG A 44 3.18 2.45 5.93
CA ARG A 44 3.84 3.69 6.35
C ARG A 44 5.34 3.59 6.09
N LEU A 45 6.00 4.68 5.72
CA LEU A 45 7.46 4.75 5.74
C LEU A 45 7.99 4.40 7.14
N LYS A 46 8.96 3.48 7.21
CA LYS A 46 9.63 3.09 8.46
C LYS A 46 10.40 4.27 9.04
N ASN A 47 11.11 5.00 8.18
CA ASN A 47 11.83 6.21 8.51
C ASN A 47 11.22 7.37 7.72
N SER A 48 10.78 8.41 8.42
CA SER A 48 10.37 9.67 7.80
C SER A 48 11.62 10.47 7.43
N THR A 49 11.53 11.26 6.36
CA THR A 49 12.51 12.30 5.98
C THR A 49 12.54 13.48 6.95
N GLY A 50 11.61 13.53 7.92
CA GLY A 50 11.42 14.67 8.82
C GLY A 50 10.47 15.74 8.26
N SER A 51 10.00 15.57 7.02
CA SER A 51 9.11 16.49 6.33
C SER A 51 7.93 15.74 5.74
N LEU A 52 6.70 16.08 6.17
CA LEU A 52 5.49 15.46 5.64
C LEU A 52 5.37 15.65 4.12
N LYS A 53 5.82 16.80 3.62
CA LYS A 53 5.79 17.11 2.18
C LYS A 53 6.73 16.20 1.41
N ASP A 54 7.94 15.98 1.90
CA ASP A 54 8.94 15.16 1.22
C ASP A 54 8.59 13.68 1.33
N ASP A 55 8.10 13.23 2.49
CA ASP A 55 7.51 11.90 2.66
C ASP A 55 6.36 11.68 1.67
N LEU A 56 5.44 12.65 1.53
CA LEU A 56 4.33 12.53 0.59
C LEU A 56 4.83 12.46 -0.86
N HIS A 57 5.82 13.28 -1.23
CA HIS A 57 6.40 13.26 -2.56
C HIS A 57 7.06 11.92 -2.89
N LEU A 58 7.79 11.33 -1.94
CA LEU A 58 8.34 9.98 -2.07
C LEU A 58 7.26 8.93 -2.31
N LEU A 59 6.20 8.97 -1.49
CA LEU A 59 5.10 8.02 -1.58
C LEU A 59 4.33 8.16 -2.90
N GLU A 60 4.13 9.38 -3.39
CA GLU A 60 3.50 9.66 -4.67
C GLU A 60 4.36 9.18 -5.84
N ASN A 61 5.68 9.40 -5.79
CA ASN A 61 6.62 8.88 -6.79
C ASN A 61 6.59 7.34 -6.85
N ILE A 62 6.61 6.67 -5.70
CA ILE A 62 6.48 5.20 -5.65
C ILE A 62 5.15 4.76 -6.27
N ALA A 63 4.03 5.37 -5.87
CA ALA A 63 2.71 5.01 -6.40
C ALA A 63 2.61 5.23 -7.93
N GLU A 64 3.15 6.34 -8.42
CA GLU A 64 3.17 6.66 -9.84
C GLU A 64 4.01 5.67 -10.64
N ARG A 65 5.20 5.30 -10.15
CA ARG A 65 6.09 4.34 -10.80
C ARG A 65 5.50 2.93 -10.81
N VAL A 66 4.93 2.47 -9.70
CA VAL A 66 4.24 1.16 -9.61
C VAL A 66 3.08 1.08 -10.62
N LEU A 67 2.34 2.17 -10.79
CA LEU A 67 1.28 2.26 -11.80
C LEU A 67 1.83 2.24 -13.23
N LYS A 68 2.83 3.07 -13.53
CA LYS A 68 3.37 3.23 -14.89
C LYS A 68 4.20 2.04 -15.36
N GLU A 69 4.98 1.43 -14.48
CA GLU A 69 5.90 0.34 -14.82
C GLU A 69 5.20 -1.02 -14.83
N ASP A 70 4.29 -1.29 -13.87
CA ASP A 70 3.75 -2.63 -13.66
C ASP A 70 2.21 -2.71 -13.75
N SER A 71 1.53 -1.59 -14.04
CA SER A 71 0.06 -1.47 -14.08
C SER A 71 -0.62 -1.83 -12.75
N VAL A 72 0.06 -1.56 -11.63
CA VAL A 72 -0.48 -1.81 -10.29
C VAL A 72 -0.95 -0.48 -9.70
N PHE A 73 -2.23 -0.38 -9.36
CA PHE A 73 -2.79 0.86 -8.81
C PHE A 73 -2.77 0.86 -7.28
N VAL A 74 -1.98 1.76 -6.71
CA VAL A 74 -1.92 2.04 -5.27
C VAL A 74 -2.03 3.54 -5.05
N VAL A 75 -2.43 3.95 -3.84
CA VAL A 75 -2.70 5.37 -3.56
C VAL A 75 -1.88 5.86 -2.39
N ALA A 76 -1.04 6.87 -2.62
CA ALA A 76 -0.43 7.63 -1.53
C ALA A 76 -1.51 8.42 -0.76
N SER A 77 -1.39 8.46 0.56
CA SER A 77 -2.34 9.13 1.43
C SER A 77 -2.40 10.62 1.11
N ARG A 78 -3.57 11.12 0.71
CA ARG A 78 -3.81 12.56 0.54
C ARG A 78 -4.58 13.12 1.73
N ARG A 79 -4.27 14.36 2.08
CA ARG A 79 -4.93 15.10 3.17
C ARG A 79 -5.40 16.44 2.64
N SER A 80 -6.55 16.88 3.16
CA SER A 80 -6.98 18.26 2.96
C SER A 80 -6.02 19.20 3.69
N THR A 81 -5.70 20.33 3.07
CA THR A 81 -4.95 21.42 3.73
C THR A 81 -5.71 22.04 4.91
N LEU A 82 -7.02 21.78 5.01
CA LEU A 82 -7.87 22.19 6.12
C LEU A 82 -7.78 21.24 7.33
N ASP A 83 -7.27 20.03 7.12
CA ASP A 83 -7.16 19.01 8.17
C ASP A 83 -5.98 19.33 9.10
N LYS A 84 -6.24 19.59 10.38
CA LYS A 84 -5.20 19.86 11.39
C LYS A 84 -4.59 18.57 11.95
N CYS A 85 -5.04 17.41 11.48
CA CYS A 85 -4.64 16.12 11.99
C CYS A 85 -3.25 15.71 11.49
N ARG A 86 -2.29 15.56 12.41
CA ARG A 86 -0.92 15.10 12.12
C ARG A 86 -0.85 13.58 12.11
N LEU A 87 -1.54 12.96 11.15
CA LEU A 87 -1.46 11.52 10.96
C LEU A 87 -0.32 11.16 10.02
N PRO A 88 0.35 10.02 10.24
CA PRO A 88 1.37 9.53 9.33
C PRO A 88 0.85 9.37 7.91
N VAL A 89 1.67 9.74 6.93
CA VAL A 89 1.42 9.47 5.51
C VAL A 89 1.90 8.06 5.13
N GLY A 90 1.30 7.49 4.10
CA GLY A 90 1.55 6.12 3.68
C GLY A 90 0.86 5.75 2.38
N ILE A 91 1.05 4.52 1.92
CA ILE A 91 0.40 3.95 0.73
C ILE A 91 -0.77 3.08 1.18
N ARG A 92 -1.91 3.23 0.52
CA ARG A 92 -3.10 2.38 0.65
C ARG A 92 -3.14 1.40 -0.50
N LEU A 93 -3.23 0.12 -0.17
CA LEU A 93 -3.52 -0.96 -1.10
C LEU A 93 -4.98 -1.39 -0.91
N PHE A 94 -5.71 -1.45 -2.02
CA PHE A 94 -7.10 -1.88 -2.04
C PHE A 94 -7.20 -3.24 -2.71
N VAL A 95 -7.67 -4.23 -1.97
CA VAL A 95 -7.92 -5.56 -2.49
C VAL A 95 -9.39 -5.68 -2.86
N SER A 96 -9.66 -6.12 -4.08
CA SER A 96 -11.02 -6.34 -4.57
C SER A 96 -11.30 -7.84 -4.68
N ALA A 97 -12.58 -8.20 -4.71
CA ALA A 97 -13.05 -9.55 -4.99
C ALA A 97 -12.57 -10.12 -6.35
N GLY A 98 -12.11 -9.26 -7.26
CA GLY A 98 -11.59 -9.67 -8.57
C GLY A 98 -10.10 -10.00 -8.58
N HIS A 99 -9.37 -9.79 -7.48
CA HIS A 99 -7.95 -10.10 -7.41
C HIS A 99 -7.72 -11.53 -6.93
N SER A 100 -6.85 -12.23 -7.65
CA SER A 100 -6.30 -13.53 -7.27
C SER A 100 -5.04 -13.38 -6.42
N GLU A 101 -4.57 -14.47 -5.84
CA GLU A 101 -3.30 -14.48 -5.09
C GLU A 101 -2.10 -14.08 -5.96
N SER A 102 -2.08 -14.48 -7.24
CA SER A 102 -1.01 -14.08 -8.16
C SER A 102 -1.03 -12.58 -8.49
N ASP A 103 -2.22 -11.96 -8.55
CA ASP A 103 -2.33 -10.50 -8.69
C ASP A 103 -1.74 -9.78 -7.47
N LEU A 104 -2.01 -10.28 -6.26
CA LEU A 104 -1.42 -9.74 -5.03
C LEU A 104 0.09 -9.92 -4.99
N HIS A 105 0.58 -11.07 -5.44
CA HIS A 105 2.01 -11.35 -5.50
C HIS A 105 2.72 -10.42 -6.50
N LYS A 106 2.11 -10.20 -7.68
CA LYS A 106 2.62 -9.23 -8.67
C LYS A 106 2.66 -7.81 -8.10
N ALA A 107 1.61 -7.39 -7.41
CA ALA A 107 1.56 -6.09 -6.75
C ALA A 107 2.65 -5.94 -5.68
N TYR A 108 2.88 -7.00 -4.89
CA TYR A 108 3.95 -7.05 -3.90
C TYR A 108 5.35 -6.93 -4.53
N GLU A 109 5.67 -7.73 -5.54
CA GLU A 109 7.00 -7.69 -6.17
C GLU A 109 7.25 -6.36 -6.89
N SER A 110 6.23 -5.80 -7.55
CA SER A 110 6.28 -4.45 -8.12
C SER A 110 6.60 -3.41 -7.05
N LEU A 111 5.83 -3.38 -5.97
CA LEU A 111 6.00 -2.40 -4.91
C LEU A 111 7.36 -2.55 -4.22
N LYS A 112 7.81 -3.79 -3.95
CA LYS A 112 9.12 -4.09 -3.38
C LYS A 112 10.25 -3.56 -4.24
N ARG A 113 10.21 -3.82 -5.55
CA ARG A 113 11.23 -3.38 -6.52
C ARG A 113 11.26 -1.85 -6.61
N VAL A 114 10.11 -1.21 -6.82
CA VAL A 114 10.03 0.26 -6.96
C VAL A 114 10.40 0.96 -5.66
N ALA A 115 9.92 0.47 -4.52
CA ALA A 115 10.29 1.00 -3.21
C ALA A 115 11.81 0.96 -2.99
N ALA A 116 12.46 -0.15 -3.30
CA ALA A 116 13.92 -0.26 -3.20
C ALA A 116 14.63 0.77 -4.09
N LEU A 117 14.19 0.93 -5.35
CA LEU A 117 14.79 1.90 -6.29
C LEU A 117 14.62 3.35 -5.85
N VAL A 118 13.42 3.72 -5.38
CA VAL A 118 13.16 5.10 -4.94
C VAL A 118 13.89 5.36 -3.63
N LEU A 119 13.76 4.49 -2.63
CA LEU A 119 14.32 4.74 -1.30
C LEU A 119 15.85 4.66 -1.25
N ASP A 120 16.50 3.87 -2.10
CA ASP A 120 17.97 3.83 -2.17
C ASP A 120 18.57 5.11 -2.77
N GLY A 121 17.84 5.77 -3.69
CA GLY A 121 18.21 7.08 -4.23
C GLY A 121 18.03 8.26 -3.28
N HIS A 122 17.46 8.02 -2.08
CA HIS A 122 17.17 9.01 -1.05
C HIS A 122 17.94 8.78 0.26
N LYS A 123 18.96 7.93 0.26
CA LYS A 123 19.89 7.74 1.39
C LYS A 123 20.86 8.90 1.57
#